data_AF-A0A1F6DW39-F1
#
_entry.id   AF-A0A1F6DW39-F1
#
_cell.length_a   1.000
_cell.length_b   1.000
_cell.length_c   1.000
_cell.angle_alpha   90.00
_cell.angle_beta   90.00
_cell.angle_gamma   90.00
#
_symmetry.space_group_name_H-M   'P 1'
#
loop_
_entity.id
_entity.type
_entity.pdbx_description
1 polymer ?
#
loop_
_entity_poly.entity_id
_entity_poly.type
_entity_poly.pdbx_seq_one_letter_code
_entity_poly.pdbx_strand_id
1 'polypeptide(L)'
;MVHRLVVRAAVLFAVILFVAPSVVMAATALPGAIVPESCNGVGGCQSICDLTTVAQNVLNTGIYIAVFLSAVLFAWAGFLYLTNVANSGQHSRAIEVFQNVAIGLVIILAGWLVVDTLMKTLVDQSGGFGPWNKVC
;
A
#
# COMPACT_ATOMS: atom_id res chain seq x y z
N MET A 1 26.64 4.11 -31.40
CA MET A 1 26.75 2.92 -30.51
C MET A 1 26.45 3.26 -29.04
N VAL A 2 26.93 4.40 -28.52
CA VAL A 2 26.69 4.86 -27.14
C VAL A 2 25.20 4.99 -26.76
N HIS A 3 24.34 5.48 -27.66
CA HIS A 3 22.91 5.62 -27.38
C HIS A 3 22.19 4.27 -27.11
N ARG A 4 22.56 3.20 -27.83
CA ARG A 4 21.99 1.85 -27.62
C ARG A 4 22.47 1.21 -26.32
N LEU A 5 23.67 1.55 -25.85
CA LEU A 5 24.22 1.12 -24.55
C LEU A 5 23.55 1.85 -23.39
N VAL A 6 23.35 3.16 -23.52
CA VAL A 6 22.65 3.99 -22.51
C VAL A 6 21.20 3.55 -22.34
N VAL A 7 20.50 3.26 -23.45
CA VAL A 7 19.11 2.78 -23.39
C VAL A 7 19.03 1.40 -22.73
N ARG A 8 19.95 0.48 -23.04
CA ARG A 8 20.00 -0.85 -22.38
C ARG A 8 20.31 -0.74 -20.88
N ALA A 9 21.24 0.15 -20.49
CA ALA A 9 21.56 0.39 -19.10
C ALA A 9 20.39 1.04 -18.33
N ALA A 10 19.69 1.99 -18.93
CA ALA A 10 18.51 2.63 -18.33
C ALA A 10 17.35 1.63 -18.16
N VAL A 11 17.13 0.75 -19.13
CA VAL A 11 16.12 -0.31 -19.03
C VAL A 11 16.49 -1.34 -17.95
N LEU A 12 17.75 -1.78 -17.89
CA LEU A 12 18.21 -2.69 -16.84
C LEU A 12 18.12 -2.06 -15.45
N PHE A 13 18.47 -0.78 -15.32
CA PHE A 13 18.33 -0.04 -14.07
C PHE A 13 16.87 0.09 -13.64
N ALA A 14 15.96 0.41 -14.56
CA ALA A 14 14.52 0.48 -14.28
C ALA A 14 13.94 -0.90 -13.88
N VAL A 15 14.39 -1.98 -14.53
CA VAL A 15 13.99 -3.35 -14.18
C VAL A 15 14.51 -3.74 -12.79
N ILE A 16 15.77 -3.45 -12.47
CA ILE A 16 16.34 -3.71 -11.14
C ILE A 16 15.61 -2.90 -10.06
N LEU A 17 15.28 -1.64 -10.33
CA LEU A 17 14.57 -0.76 -9.39
C LEU A 17 13.12 -1.20 -9.16
N PHE A 18 12.50 -1.88 -10.12
CA PHE A 18 11.14 -2.42 -9.99
C PHE A 18 11.09 -3.86 -9.42
N VAL A 19 12.14 -4.66 -9.65
CA VAL A 19 12.24 -6.05 -9.17
C VAL A 19 12.86 -6.13 -7.76
N ALA A 20 13.74 -5.20 -7.37
CA ALA A 20 14.33 -5.18 -6.04
C ALA A 20 13.29 -4.99 -4.90
N PRO A 21 12.26 -4.14 -5.03
CA PRO A 21 11.21 -4.04 -4.02
C PRO A 21 10.31 -5.28 -4.02
N SER A 22 10.05 -5.92 -5.17
CA SER A 22 9.11 -7.05 -5.24
C SER A 22 9.64 -8.30 -4.53
N VAL A 23 10.96 -8.51 -4.49
CA VAL A 23 11.57 -9.61 -3.72
C VAL A 23 11.62 -9.36 -2.22
N VAL A 24 11.77 -8.10 -1.80
CA VAL A 24 11.72 -7.72 -0.36
C VAL A 24 10.29 -7.82 0.16
N MET A 25 9.29 -7.50 -0.66
CA MET A 25 7.87 -7.57 -0.31
C MET A 25 7.30 -9.00 -0.35
N ALA A 26 7.94 -9.94 -1.03
CA ALA A 26 7.47 -11.34 -1.07
C ALA A 26 7.63 -12.09 0.27
N ALA A 27 8.59 -11.69 1.11
CA ALA A 27 8.85 -12.36 2.39
C ALA A 27 8.00 -11.85 3.57
N THR A 28 7.44 -10.65 3.47
CA THR A 28 6.75 -9.99 4.60
C THR A 28 5.33 -9.54 4.30
N ALA A 29 4.82 -9.74 3.07
CA ALA A 29 3.62 -9.04 2.62
C ALA A 29 2.55 -9.92 1.97
N LEU A 30 2.68 -11.25 2.03
CA LEU A 30 1.47 -12.07 2.02
C LEU A 30 0.78 -11.82 3.36
N PRO A 31 -0.42 -11.23 3.37
CA PRO A 31 -1.18 -11.17 4.61
C PRO A 31 -1.39 -12.62 5.04
N GLY A 32 -0.96 -12.94 6.26
CA GLY A 32 -1.34 -14.19 6.90
C GLY A 32 -2.87 -14.32 6.94
N ALA A 33 -3.35 -15.47 7.43
CA ALA A 33 -4.79 -15.70 7.54
C ALA A 33 -5.50 -14.48 8.18
N ILE A 34 -6.41 -13.86 7.43
CA ILE A 34 -7.17 -12.68 7.88
C ILE A 34 -7.92 -13.01 9.17
N VAL A 35 -8.42 -14.25 9.23
CA VAL A 35 -8.99 -14.85 10.43
C VAL A 35 -7.87 -15.59 11.17
N PRO A 36 -7.52 -15.20 12.41
CA PRO A 36 -6.56 -15.93 13.20
C PRO A 36 -7.10 -17.34 13.52
N GLU A 37 -6.21 -18.32 13.63
CA GLU A 37 -6.59 -19.72 13.90
C GLU A 37 -7.33 -19.88 15.24
N SER A 38 -7.17 -18.93 16.18
CA SER A 38 -7.94 -18.84 17.42
C SER A 38 -9.45 -18.70 17.20
N CYS A 39 -9.89 -18.19 16.05
CA CYS A 39 -11.30 -18.03 15.69
C CYS A 39 -11.86 -19.17 14.82
N ASN A 40 -11.06 -20.18 14.47
CA ASN A 40 -11.47 -21.29 13.58
C ASN A 40 -12.04 -22.52 14.36
N GLY A 41 -12.24 -22.38 15.67
CA GLY A 41 -12.76 -23.43 16.57
C GLY A 41 -14.25 -23.29 16.89
N VAL A 42 -14.85 -24.36 17.41
CA VAL A 42 -16.26 -24.40 17.87
C VAL A 42 -16.39 -23.52 19.11
N GLY A 43 -16.91 -22.30 18.93
CA GLY A 43 -16.95 -21.24 19.94
C GLY A 43 -16.71 -19.83 19.39
N GLY A 44 -16.19 -19.71 18.16
CA GLY A 44 -15.93 -18.41 17.50
C GLY A 44 -14.85 -17.57 18.21
N CYS A 45 -14.67 -16.33 17.77
CA CYS A 45 -13.78 -15.39 18.47
C CYS A 45 -14.37 -15.08 19.86
N GLN A 46 -13.68 -15.51 20.92
CA GLN A 46 -14.18 -15.35 22.30
C GLN A 46 -13.84 -14.01 22.94
N SER A 47 -12.93 -13.21 22.34
CA SER A 47 -12.48 -11.93 22.88
C SER A 47 -12.62 -10.77 21.87
N ILE A 48 -12.82 -9.54 22.39
CA ILE A 48 -12.80 -8.29 21.59
C ILE A 48 -11.40 -8.06 20.96
N CYS A 49 -10.36 -8.65 21.56
CA CYS A 49 -8.98 -8.56 21.08
C CYS A 49 -8.72 -9.41 19.82
N ASP A 50 -9.41 -10.55 19.67
CA ASP A 50 -9.36 -11.32 18.42
C ASP A 50 -10.01 -10.54 17.26
N LEU A 51 -11.11 -9.83 17.54
CA LEU A 51 -11.79 -8.98 16.55
C LEU A 51 -10.90 -7.81 16.10
N THR A 52 -10.16 -7.23 17.04
CA THR A 52 -9.14 -6.18 16.80
C THR A 52 -8.02 -6.73 15.91
N THR A 53 -7.57 -7.96 16.16
CA THR A 53 -6.53 -8.62 15.34
C THR A 53 -7.01 -8.87 13.90
N VAL A 54 -8.26 -9.34 13.73
CA VAL A 54 -8.87 -9.51 12.40
C VAL A 54 -8.92 -8.17 11.66
N ALA A 55 -9.40 -7.11 12.33
CA ALA A 55 -9.46 -5.78 11.72
C ALA A 55 -8.07 -5.24 11.34
N GLN A 56 -7.02 -5.52 12.11
CA GLN A 56 -5.65 -5.14 11.75
C GLN A 56 -5.15 -5.94 10.54
N ASN A 57 -5.44 -7.24 10.48
CA ASN A 57 -5.07 -8.07 9.33
C ASN A 57 -5.80 -7.63 8.05
N VAL A 58 -7.08 -7.26 8.14
CA VAL A 58 -7.85 -6.69 7.02
C VAL A 58 -7.25 -5.37 6.57
N LEU A 59 -6.96 -4.45 7.50
CA LEU A 59 -6.37 -3.15 7.17
C LEU A 59 -4.98 -3.31 6.53
N ASN A 60 -4.13 -4.17 7.09
CA ASN A 60 -2.82 -4.48 6.53
C ASN A 60 -2.93 -5.05 5.10
N THR A 61 -3.87 -5.98 4.89
CA THR A 61 -4.13 -6.57 3.57
C THR A 61 -4.61 -5.50 2.57
N GLY A 62 -5.57 -4.67 2.99
CA GLY A 62 -6.13 -3.62 2.15
C GLY A 62 -5.09 -2.56 1.76
N ILE A 63 -4.28 -2.09 2.73
CA ILE A 63 -3.20 -1.14 2.49
C ILE A 63 -2.14 -1.76 1.57
N TYR A 64 -1.80 -3.03 1.77
CA TYR A 64 -0.85 -3.73 0.91
C TYR A 64 -1.30 -3.76 -0.56
N ILE A 65 -2.55 -4.16 -0.80
CA ILE A 65 -3.13 -4.19 -2.15
C ILE A 65 -3.17 -2.78 -2.74
N ALA A 66 -3.59 -1.79 -1.95
CA ALA A 66 -3.66 -0.41 -2.39
C ALA A 66 -2.29 0.14 -2.82
N VAL A 67 -1.25 -0.03 -1.99
CA VAL A 67 0.11 0.43 -2.29
C VAL A 67 0.66 -0.27 -3.53
N PHE A 68 0.42 -1.58 -3.66
CA PHE A 68 0.84 -2.34 -4.84
C PHE A 68 0.18 -1.82 -6.13
N LEU A 69 -1.14 -1.61 -6.11
CA LEU A 69 -1.86 -1.03 -7.24
C LEU A 69 -1.41 0.40 -7.56
N SER A 70 -1.20 1.23 -6.54
CA SER A 70 -0.66 2.58 -6.72
C SER A 70 0.71 2.57 -7.40
N ALA A 71 1.62 1.67 -7.00
CA ALA A 71 2.93 1.55 -7.61
C ALA A 71 2.86 1.21 -9.12
N VAL A 72 1.96 0.30 -9.50
CA VAL A 72 1.72 -0.05 -10.91
C VAL A 72 1.16 1.13 -11.70
N LEU A 73 0.18 1.85 -11.13
CA LEU A 73 -0.42 3.02 -11.78
C LEU A 73 0.55 4.19 -11.91
N PHE A 74 1.42 4.41 -10.93
CA PHE A 74 2.49 5.40 -11.01
C PHE A 74 3.52 5.04 -12.08
N ALA A 75 3.90 3.76 -12.20
CA ALA A 75 4.80 3.31 -13.26
C ALA A 75 4.18 3.51 -14.66
N TRP A 76 2.88 3.22 -14.81
CA TRP A 76 2.14 3.45 -16.04
C TRP A 76 2.05 4.95 -16.39
N ALA A 77 1.72 5.80 -15.42
CA ALA A 77 1.66 7.24 -15.60
C ALA A 77 3.03 7.84 -15.96
N GLY A 78 4.10 7.38 -15.30
CA GLY A 78 5.48 7.78 -15.60
C GLY A 78 5.90 7.39 -17.02
N PHE A 79 5.55 6.17 -17.46
CA PHE A 79 5.81 5.73 -18.84
C PHE A 79 5.06 6.57 -19.87
N LEU A 80 3.78 6.86 -19.63
CA LEU A 80 2.96 7.69 -20.51
C LEU A 80 3.52 9.13 -20.61
N TYR A 81 4.00 9.68 -19.49
CA TYR A 81 4.59 11.01 -19.42
C TYR A 81 5.90 11.12 -20.23
N LEU A 82 6.78 10.11 -20.13
CA LEU A 82 8.07 10.11 -20.82
C LEU A 82 7.96 9.82 -22.32
N THR A 83 6.95 9.06 -22.75
CA THR A 83 6.80 8.65 -24.17
C THR A 83 6.05 9.68 -25.02
N ASN A 84 5.23 10.54 -24.41
CA ASN A 84 4.36 11.46 -25.15
C ASN A 84 4.81 12.93 -25.10
N VAL A 85 6.12 13.19 -25.16
CA VAL A 85 6.71 14.55 -25.03
C VAL A 85 6.13 15.58 -26.02
N ALA A 86 5.73 15.14 -27.21
CA ALA A 86 5.25 16.02 -28.27
C ALA A 86 3.72 16.23 -28.29
N ASN A 87 2.95 15.53 -27.45
CA ASN A 87 1.49 15.61 -27.44
C ASN A 87 0.98 16.16 -26.10
N SER A 88 0.60 17.44 -26.09
CA SER A 88 0.12 18.17 -24.90
C SER A 88 -1.10 17.50 -24.25
N GLY A 89 -1.97 16.85 -25.03
CA GLY A 89 -3.15 16.16 -24.51
C GLY A 89 -2.79 14.92 -23.68
N GLN A 90 -1.81 14.14 -24.12
CA GLN A 90 -1.34 12.94 -23.41
C GLN A 90 -0.52 13.31 -22.16
N HIS A 91 0.19 14.45 -22.21
CA HIS A 91 0.91 14.99 -21.07
C HIS A 91 -0.02 15.36 -19.91
N SER A 92 -1.10 16.09 -20.19
CA SER A 92 -2.09 16.47 -19.18
C SER A 92 -2.71 15.23 -18.53
N ARG A 93 -3.04 14.23 -19.36
CA ARG A 93 -3.63 12.96 -18.89
C ARG A 93 -2.69 12.17 -17.97
N ALA A 94 -1.39 12.16 -18.24
CA ALA A 94 -0.41 11.48 -17.38
C ALA A 94 -0.31 12.13 -15.99
N ILE A 95 -0.35 13.47 -15.92
CA ILE A 95 -0.35 14.21 -14.65
C ILE A 95 -1.66 14.00 -13.89
N GLU A 96 -2.79 13.99 -14.59
CA GLU A 96 -4.09 13.73 -13.99
C GLU A 96 -4.13 12.35 -13.32
N VAL A 97 -3.66 11.30 -14.00
CA VAL A 97 -3.55 9.96 -13.41
C VAL A 97 -2.63 9.96 -12.19
N PHE A 98 -1.48 10.63 -12.27
CA PHE A 98 -0.54 10.73 -11.14
C PHE A 98 -1.19 11.40 -9.91
N GLN A 99 -1.91 12.50 -10.10
CA GLN A 99 -2.61 13.22 -9.04
C GLN A 99 -3.74 12.37 -8.44
N ASN A 100 -4.51 11.69 -9.28
CA ASN A 100 -5.60 10.82 -8.82
C ASN A 100 -5.10 9.67 -7.94
N VAL A 101 -3.98 9.04 -8.32
CA VAL A 101 -3.36 7.97 -7.52
C VAL A 101 -2.80 8.54 -6.21
N ALA A 102 -2.14 9.70 -6.24
CA ALA A 102 -1.62 10.36 -5.04
C ALA A 102 -2.73 10.71 -4.04
N ILE A 103 -3.84 11.28 -4.52
CA ILE A 103 -5.00 11.60 -3.69
C ILE A 103 -5.62 10.32 -3.12
N GLY A 104 -5.75 9.25 -3.92
CA GLY A 104 -6.23 7.96 -3.45
C GLY A 104 -5.38 7.39 -2.31
N LEU A 105 -4.06 7.48 -2.42
CA LEU A 105 -3.13 7.02 -1.37
C LEU A 105 -3.29 7.85 -0.09
N VAL A 106 -3.41 9.17 -0.20
CA VAL A 106 -3.67 10.06 0.95
C VAL A 106 -4.98 9.70 1.65
N ILE A 107 -6.05 9.44 0.91
CA ILE A 107 -7.36 9.05 1.49
C ILE A 107 -7.24 7.74 2.26
N ILE A 108 -6.54 6.74 1.72
CA ILE A 108 -6.36 5.44 2.38
C ILE A 108 -5.57 5.59 3.68
N LEU A 109 -4.47 6.35 3.65
CA LEU A 109 -3.69 6.64 4.86
C LEU A 109 -4.49 7.45 5.88
N ALA A 110 -5.27 8.44 5.44
CA ALA A 110 -6.13 9.23 6.30
C ALA A 110 -7.23 8.36 6.94
N GLY A 111 -7.85 7.46 6.18
CA GLY A 111 -8.85 6.53 6.71
C GLY A 111 -8.27 5.60 7.79
N TRP A 112 -7.08 5.06 7.55
CA TRP A 112 -6.37 4.27 8.56
C TRP A 112 -6.05 5.10 9.82
N LEU A 113 -5.59 6.34 9.65
CA LEU A 113 -5.30 7.24 10.77
C LEU A 113 -6.55 7.61 11.58
N VAL A 114 -7.70 7.79 10.92
CA VAL A 114 -8.98 8.06 11.60
C VAL A 114 -9.40 6.87 12.45
N VAL A 115 -9.32 5.65 11.92
CA VAL A 115 -9.64 4.44 12.69
C VAL A 115 -8.67 4.28 13.88
N ASP A 116 -7.38 4.48 13.65
CA ASP A 116 -6.35 4.42 14.70
C ASP A 116 -6.59 5.44 15.82
N THR A 117 -6.92 6.68 15.46
CA THR A 117 -7.23 7.74 16.43
C THR A 117 -8.53 7.51 17.19
N LEU A 118 -9.61 7.08 16.51
CA LEU A 118 -10.86 6.74 17.17
C LEU A 118 -10.67 5.61 18.18
N MET A 119 -10.06 4.50 17.76
CA MET A 119 -9.83 3.35 18.64
C MET A 119 -9.01 3.72 19.89
N LYS A 120 -8.00 4.58 19.75
CA LYS A 120 -7.24 5.10 20.91
C LYS A 120 -8.12 5.92 21.85
N THR A 121 -8.84 6.91 21.32
CA THR A 121 -9.63 7.83 22.16
C THR A 121 -10.76 7.14 22.91
N LEU A 122 -11.34 6.07 22.34
CA LEU A 122 -12.43 5.34 22.96
C LEU A 122 -11.97 4.17 23.85
N VAL A 123 -10.86 3.51 23.53
CA VAL A 123 -10.44 2.26 24.20
C VAL A 123 -9.21 2.45 25.10
N ASP A 124 -8.25 3.30 24.74
CA ASP A 124 -7.03 3.51 25.52
C ASP A 124 -7.13 4.75 26.42
N GLN A 125 -7.35 4.55 27.72
CA GLN A 125 -7.37 5.65 28.70
C GLN A 125 -5.96 6.10 29.13
N SER A 126 -4.89 5.47 28.62
CA SER A 126 -3.51 5.75 29.04
C SER A 126 -2.74 6.74 28.16
N GLY A 127 -3.32 7.20 27.04
CA GLY A 127 -2.73 8.24 26.20
C GLY A 127 -1.43 7.84 25.49
N GLY A 128 -1.22 6.53 25.24
CA GLY A 128 -0.02 6.02 24.59
C GLY A 128 0.04 6.33 23.09
N PHE A 129 1.16 6.90 22.63
CA PHE A 129 1.44 7.05 21.20
C PHE A 129 1.97 5.72 20.60
N GLY A 130 1.11 4.93 19.95
CA GLY A 130 1.49 3.69 19.23
C GLY A 130 0.31 3.10 18.43
N PRO A 131 0.45 2.12 17.53
CA PRO A 131 -0.67 1.61 16.72
C PRO A 131 -1.83 1.06 17.57
N TRP A 132 -3.09 1.28 17.17
CA TRP A 132 -4.29 0.80 17.86
C TRP A 132 -4.33 -0.73 18.09
N ASN A 133 -3.58 -1.52 17.31
CA ASN A 133 -3.34 -2.94 17.56
C ASN A 133 -2.43 -3.22 18.79
N LYS A 134 -2.41 -2.30 19.76
CA LYS A 134 -1.73 -2.43 21.06
C LYS A 134 -2.68 -2.21 22.23
N VAL A 135 -3.93 -1.78 21.98
CA VAL A 135 -4.94 -1.66 23.05
C VAL A 135 -5.45 -3.04 23.51
N CYS A 136 -5.19 -4.04 22.67
CA CYS A 136 -4.98 -5.44 22.99
C CYS A 136 -3.62 -5.83 22.36
#